data_AF-A0A971WJH4-F1
#
_entry.id   AF-A0A971WJH4-F1
#
_cell.length_a   1.000
_cell.length_b   1.000
_cell.length_c   1.000
_cell.angle_alpha   90.00
_cell.angle_beta   90.00
_cell.angle_gamma   90.00
#
_symmetry.space_group_name_H-M   'P 1'
#
loop_
_entity.id
_entity.type
_entity.pdbx_description
1 polymer ?
#
loop_
_entity_poly.entity_id
_entity_poly.type
_entity_poly.pdbx_seq_one_letter_code
_entity_poly.pdbx_strand_id
1 'polypeptide(L)'
;MRGYGCSMAVGLGVPIPILDEETLYYCAVKDEDILAPVIDYSDAYPNGTGEILGYASYAQLRQGKIKIEGKEVPAASLSSYSRAREIALTLKDWIQKGDFTLTQPVLPLPGKDAGARFHNLPERPVNNGRVGR
;
A
#
# COMPACT_ATOMS: atom_id res chain seq x y z
N MET A 1 2.91 14.65 9.29
CA MET A 1 3.89 14.57 8.20
C MET A 1 4.76 15.81 8.29
N ARG A 2 6.05 15.68 8.59
CA ARG A 2 7.00 16.81 8.57
C ARG A 2 7.71 16.79 7.22
N GLY A 3 7.91 17.95 6.59
CA GLY A 3 8.57 18.06 5.28
C GLY A 3 7.65 17.93 4.05
N TYR A 4 6.37 17.60 4.25
CA TYR A 4 5.35 17.72 3.21
C TYR A 4 4.62 19.05 3.42
N GLY A 5 4.32 19.79 2.35
CA GLY A 5 3.60 21.07 2.41
C GLY A 5 2.16 20.91 2.89
N CYS A 6 1.23 21.71 2.36
CA CYS A 6 -0.20 21.50 2.63
C CYS A 6 -0.60 20.07 2.24
N SER A 7 -1.09 19.29 3.21
CA SER A 7 -1.36 17.86 3.06
C SER A 7 -2.75 17.55 3.61
N MET A 8 -3.47 16.67 2.92
CA MET A 8 -4.79 16.17 3.34
C MET A 8 -4.75 14.65 3.51
N ALA A 9 -5.33 14.14 4.59
CA ALA A 9 -5.49 12.70 4.82
C ALA A 9 -6.96 12.32 4.58
N VAL A 10 -7.22 11.42 3.64
CA VAL A 10 -8.56 10.94 3.29
C VAL A 10 -8.58 9.41 3.39
N GLY A 11 -9.61 8.87 4.06
CA GLY A 11 -9.89 7.44 4.04
C GLY A 11 -10.93 7.12 2.97
N LEU A 12 -10.66 6.14 2.12
CA LEU A 12 -11.56 5.66 1.08
C LEU A 12 -11.91 4.20 1.35
N GLY A 13 -13.21 3.88 1.30
CA GLY A 13 -13.70 2.49 1.30
C GLY A 13 -14.11 2.10 -0.11
N VAL A 14 -13.59 0.98 -0.61
CA VAL A 14 -13.97 0.42 -1.91
C VAL A 14 -14.43 -1.02 -1.68
N PRO A 15 -15.70 -1.37 -1.98
CA PRO A 15 -16.18 -2.73 -1.81
C PRO A 15 -15.69 -3.59 -2.97
N ILE A 16 -14.91 -4.63 -2.67
CA ILE A 16 -14.46 -5.62 -3.65
C ILE A 16 -15.26 -6.91 -3.43
N PRO A 17 -16.16 -7.29 -4.35
CA PRO A 17 -16.95 -8.50 -4.19
C PRO A 17 -16.10 -9.76 -4.39
N ILE A 18 -16.34 -10.77 -3.55
CA ILE A 18 -15.78 -12.11 -3.71
C ILE A 18 -16.75 -12.93 -4.58
N LEU A 19 -16.28 -13.40 -5.74
CA LEU A 19 -17.14 -14.01 -6.77
C LEU A 19 -17.08 -15.54 -6.82
N ASP A 20 -16.05 -16.15 -6.20
CA ASP A 20 -15.78 -17.59 -6.23
C ASP A 20 -14.96 -18.02 -4.99
N GLU A 21 -14.87 -19.34 -4.75
CA GLU A 21 -14.17 -19.87 -3.58
C GLU A 21 -12.64 -19.74 -3.67
N GLU A 22 -12.07 -19.72 -4.87
CA GLU A 22 -10.64 -19.56 -5.07
C GLU A 22 -10.18 -18.17 -4.59
N THR A 23 -10.92 -17.12 -4.97
CA THR A 23 -10.69 -15.75 -4.51
C THR A 23 -10.82 -15.66 -2.99
N LEU A 24 -11.83 -16.32 -2.41
CA LEU A 24 -12.00 -16.37 -0.95
C LEU A 24 -10.80 -17.01 -0.26
N TYR A 25 -10.28 -18.11 -0.81
CA TYR A 25 -9.11 -18.81 -0.28
C TYR A 25 -7.88 -17.88 -0.22
N TYR A 26 -7.60 -17.14 -1.30
CA TYR A 26 -6.48 -16.18 -1.30
C TYR A 26 -6.72 -14.99 -0.36
N CYS A 27 -7.96 -14.53 -0.20
CA CYS A 27 -8.30 -13.46 0.73
C CYS A 27 -8.27 -13.90 2.21
N ALA A 28 -8.26 -15.21 2.50
CA ALA A 28 -8.23 -15.76 3.85
C ALA A 28 -6.80 -15.87 4.44
N VAL A 29 -5.79 -15.34 3.75
CA VAL A 29 -4.41 -15.29 4.24
C VAL A 29 -4.32 -14.60 5.60
N LYS A 30 -3.50 -15.14 6.51
CA LYS A 30 -3.33 -14.59 7.85
C LYS A 30 -2.22 -13.56 7.90
N ASP A 31 -2.31 -12.64 8.84
CA ASP A 31 -1.28 -11.61 9.08
C ASP A 31 0.13 -12.19 9.31
N GLU A 32 0.25 -13.42 9.82
CA GLU A 32 1.54 -14.12 10.03
C GLU A 32 2.19 -14.58 8.71
N ASP A 33 1.38 -14.84 7.69
CA ASP A 33 1.80 -15.34 6.38
C ASP A 33 2.05 -14.20 5.38
N ILE A 34 1.60 -12.98 5.67
CA ILE A 34 1.86 -11.81 4.82
C ILE A 34 3.20 -11.19 5.22
N LEU A 35 4.22 -11.41 4.40
CA LEU A 35 5.56 -10.85 4.59
C LEU A 35 5.75 -9.56 3.79
N ALA A 36 6.24 -8.51 4.45
CA ALA A 36 6.64 -7.26 3.84
C ALA A 36 8.16 -7.07 3.92
N PRO A 37 8.84 -6.65 2.83
CA PRO A 37 10.26 -6.32 2.88
C PRO A 37 10.47 -5.02 3.66
N VAL A 38 11.54 -4.99 4.46
CA VAL A 38 12.02 -3.80 5.13
C VAL A 38 13.13 -3.18 4.27
N ILE A 39 12.94 -1.93 3.86
CA ILE A 39 13.84 -1.21 2.95
C ILE A 39 14.38 0.02 3.66
N ASP A 40 15.67 0.32 3.48
CA ASP A 40 16.25 1.57 3.96
C ASP A 40 15.71 2.76 3.15
N TYR A 41 14.99 3.65 3.83
CA TYR A 41 14.44 4.86 3.23
C TYR A 41 15.52 5.89 2.88
N SER A 42 16.69 5.86 3.52
CA SER A 42 17.75 6.84 3.33
C SER A 42 18.62 6.58 2.10
N ASP A 43 18.92 5.32 1.80
CA ASP A 43 19.84 4.95 0.71
C ASP A 43 19.20 4.01 -0.31
N ALA A 44 18.73 2.84 0.12
CA ALA A 44 18.20 1.82 -0.78
C ALA A 44 16.97 2.29 -1.58
N TYR A 45 16.07 3.04 -0.93
CA TYR A 45 14.85 3.57 -1.57
C TYR A 45 15.14 4.64 -2.64
N PRO A 46 15.84 5.77 -2.36
CA PRO A 46 16.09 6.80 -3.37
C PRO A 46 16.99 6.31 -4.52
N ASN A 47 17.92 5.39 -4.25
CA ASN A 47 18.82 4.85 -5.27
C ASN A 47 18.24 3.63 -6.01
N GLY A 48 17.09 3.10 -5.57
CA GLY A 48 16.44 1.95 -6.20
C GLY A 48 17.31 0.69 -6.24
N THR A 49 18.16 0.48 -5.23
CA THR A 49 19.12 -0.65 -5.21
C THR A 49 18.43 -2.01 -5.09
N GLY A 50 17.21 -2.02 -4.55
CA GLY A 50 16.46 -3.25 -4.27
C GLY A 50 16.96 -4.00 -3.03
N GLU A 51 17.84 -3.39 -2.23
CA GLU A 51 18.35 -3.99 -1.01
C GLU A 51 17.23 -4.15 0.04
N ILE A 52 17.14 -5.34 0.62
CA ILE A 52 16.16 -5.71 1.64
C ILE A 52 16.90 -6.03 2.93
N LEU A 53 16.64 -5.23 3.98
CA LEU A 53 17.24 -5.40 5.31
C LEU A 53 16.68 -6.60 6.07
N GLY A 54 15.51 -7.07 5.66
CA GLY A 54 14.82 -8.21 6.23
C GLY A 54 13.34 -8.23 5.85
N TYR A 55 12.60 -9.16 6.43
CA TYR A 55 11.16 -9.28 6.26
C TYR A 55 10.46 -9.19 7.60
N ALA A 56 9.30 -8.53 7.61
CA ALA A 56 8.39 -8.50 8.75
C ALA A 56 7.02 -9.03 8.32
N SER A 57 6.44 -9.88 9.16
CA SER A 57 5.03 -10.26 8.99
C SER A 57 4.12 -9.10 9.38
N TYR A 58 2.94 -9.02 8.76
CA TYR A 58 1.91 -8.07 9.20
C TYR A 58 1.52 -8.28 10.66
N ALA A 59 1.59 -9.51 11.18
CA ALA A 59 1.35 -9.81 12.59
C ALA A 59 2.34 -9.04 13.50
N GLN A 60 3.64 -9.04 13.17
CA GLN A 60 4.65 -8.27 13.91
C GLN A 60 4.44 -6.75 13.76
N LEU A 61 4.16 -6.28 12.54
CA LEU A 61 3.89 -4.86 12.29
C LEU A 61 2.70 -4.36 13.12
N ARG A 62 1.65 -5.16 13.27
CA ARG A 62 0.48 -4.84 14.11
C ARG A 62 0.78 -4.84 15.60
N GLN A 63 1.71 -5.67 16.06
CA GLN A 63 2.20 -5.65 17.44
C GLN A 63 3.04 -4.40 17.74
N GLY A 64 3.48 -3.68 16.69
CA GLY A 64 4.16 -2.41 16.79
C GLY A 64 5.67 -2.51 17.00
N LYS A 65 6.25 -3.70 16.81
CA LYS A 65 7.69 -3.96 16.97
C LYS A 65 8.17 -5.04 16.01
N ILE A 66 9.36 -4.84 15.46
CA ILE A 66 10.04 -5.80 14.58
C ILE A 66 11.50 -5.94 14.99
N LYS A 67 12.17 -7.02 14.55
CA LYS A 67 13.60 -7.23 14.80
C LYS A 67 14.37 -7.11 13.50
N ILE A 68 15.33 -6.20 13.44
CA ILE A 68 16.21 -5.96 12.29
C ILE A 68 17.65 -6.04 12.80
N GLU A 69 18.50 -6.86 12.17
CA GLU A 69 19.92 -7.01 12.54
C GLU A 69 20.17 -7.25 14.05
N GLY A 70 19.28 -8.03 14.68
CA GLY A 70 19.39 -8.33 16.11
C GLY A 70 18.80 -7.27 17.04
N LYS A 71 18.41 -6.11 16.54
CA LYS A 71 17.83 -4.99 17.33
C LYS A 71 16.31 -4.95 17.21
N GLU A 72 15.64 -4.64 18.32
CA GLU A 72 14.20 -4.39 18.33
C GLU A 72 13.92 -2.93 17.90
N VAL A 73 13.05 -2.75 16.91
CA VAL A 73 12.72 -1.45 16.32
C VAL A 73 11.21 -1.26 16.39
N PRO A 74 10.71 -0.08 16.84
CA PRO A 74 9.29 0.20 16.84
C PRO A 74 8.75 0.31 15.41
N ALA A 75 7.57 -0.24 15.18
CA ALA A 75 6.82 -0.15 13.95
C ALA A 75 5.47 0.55 14.21
N ALA A 76 5.07 1.44 13.31
CA ALA A 76 3.77 2.10 13.37
C ALA A 76 3.18 2.19 11.96
N SER A 77 1.87 2.07 11.85
CA SER A 77 1.16 2.20 10.58
C SER A 77 1.08 3.65 10.14
N LEU A 78 1.17 3.88 8.82
CA LEU A 78 0.92 5.20 8.20
C LEU A 78 -0.56 5.60 8.28
N SER A 79 -1.46 4.62 8.26
CA SER A 79 -2.91 4.81 8.33
C SER A 79 -3.49 4.23 9.62
N SER A 80 -4.64 4.75 10.04
CA SER A 80 -5.34 4.27 11.23
C SER A 80 -6.18 3.04 10.91
N TYR A 81 -5.87 1.92 11.57
CA TYR A 81 -6.65 0.69 11.42
C TYR A 81 -8.07 0.80 11.99
N SER A 82 -8.26 1.54 13.09
CA SER A 82 -9.58 1.75 13.67
C SER A 82 -10.48 2.56 12.74
N ARG A 83 -9.95 3.62 12.12
CA ARG A 83 -10.68 4.40 11.11
C ARG A 83 -10.98 3.59 9.84
N ALA A 84 -10.03 2.77 9.38
CA ALA A 84 -10.27 1.87 8.25
C ALA A 84 -11.43 0.90 8.54
N ARG A 85 -11.49 0.34 9.75
CA ARG A 85 -12.58 -0.54 10.18
C ARG A 85 -13.92 0.18 10.28
N GLU A 86 -13.93 1.41 10.79
CA GLU A 86 -15.12 2.28 10.83
C GLU A 86 -15.67 2.51 9.42
N ILE A 87 -14.81 2.90 8.47
CA ILE A 87 -15.18 3.10 7.06
C ILE A 87 -15.76 1.80 6.45
N ALA A 88 -15.09 0.66 6.68
CA ALA A 88 -15.54 -0.62 6.15
C ALA A 88 -16.92 -1.04 6.69
N LEU A 89 -17.18 -0.81 7.98
CA LEU A 89 -18.47 -1.14 8.59
C LEU A 89 -19.59 -0.21 8.11
N THR A 90 -19.32 1.08 7.95
CA THR A 90 -20.27 2.04 7.38
C THR A 90 -20.64 1.68 5.94
N LEU A 91 -19.63 1.39 5.10
CA LEU A 91 -19.85 0.97 3.72
C LEU A 91 -20.66 -0.33 3.64
N LYS A 92 -20.37 -1.30 4.52
CA LYS A 92 -21.15 -2.54 4.64
C LYS A 92 -22.62 -2.26 4.95
N ASP A 93 -22.91 -1.39 5.90
CA ASP A 93 -24.28 -1.03 6.28
C ASP A 93 -25.05 -0.40 5.11
N TRP A 94 -24.43 0.53 4.39
CA TRP A 94 -25.04 1.13 3.19
C TRP A 94 -25.36 0.10 2.10
N ILE A 95 -24.46 -0.87 1.88
CA ILE A 95 -24.69 -1.96 0.93
C ILE A 95 -25.86 -2.85 1.38
N GLN A 96 -25.91 -3.21 2.67
CA GLN A 96 -26.98 -4.06 3.19
C GLN A 96 -28.36 -3.40 3.14
N LYS A 97 -28.42 -2.06 3.27
CA LYS A 97 -29.66 -1.28 3.14
C LYS A 97 -30.09 -1.03 1.69
N GLY A 98 -29.17 -1.20 0.73
CA GLY A 98 -29.39 -0.84 -0.67
C GLY A 98 -29.15 0.64 -0.99
N ASP A 99 -28.64 1.42 -0.03
CA ASP A 99 -28.25 2.82 -0.21
C ASP A 99 -26.98 2.96 -1.09
N PHE A 100 -26.19 1.88 -1.16
CA PHE A 100 -25.02 1.77 -2.02
C PHE A 100 -25.07 0.46 -2.79
N THR A 101 -25.14 0.53 -4.11
CA THR A 101 -25.21 -0.66 -4.98
C THR A 101 -23.86 -0.94 -5.64
N LEU A 102 -23.55 -2.22 -5.81
CA LEU A 102 -22.39 -2.65 -6.59
C LEU A 102 -22.74 -2.52 -8.07
N THR A 103 -21.82 -1.94 -8.84
CA THR A 103 -21.95 -1.87 -10.30
C THR A 103 -21.46 -3.16 -10.95
N GLN A 104 -21.95 -3.45 -12.14
CA GLN A 104 -21.34 -4.47 -13.01
C GLN A 104 -19.87 -4.12 -13.31
N PRO A 105 -19.01 -5.11 -13.55
CA PRO A 105 -17.63 -4.88 -13.99
C PRO A 105 -17.58 -3.94 -15.20
N VAL A 106 -16.76 -2.88 -15.13
CA VAL A 106 -16.64 -1.88 -16.21
C VAL A 106 -15.61 -2.31 -17.25
N LEU A 107 -14.41 -2.69 -16.79
CA LEU A 107 -13.31 -3.14 -17.62
C LEU A 107 -12.39 -4.07 -16.80
N PRO A 108 -11.89 -5.19 -17.36
CA PRO A 108 -10.86 -5.98 -16.69
C PRO A 108 -9.56 -5.19 -16.59
N LEU A 109 -8.80 -5.45 -15.53
CA LEU A 109 -7.43 -4.94 -15.42
C LEU A 109 -6.56 -5.53 -16.55
N PRO A 110 -5.53 -4.80 -17.03
CA PRO A 110 -4.60 -5.33 -18.01
C PRO A 110 -3.99 -6.64 -17.50
N GLY A 111 -4.16 -7.72 -18.27
CA GLY A 111 -3.56 -9.02 -17.95
C GLY A 111 -2.05 -9.01 -18.12
N LYS A 112 -1.39 -10.11 -17.72
CA LYS A 112 0.06 -10.29 -17.89
C LYS A 112 0.54 -10.07 -19.34
N ASP A 113 -0.31 -10.41 -20.31
CA ASP A 113 -0.01 -10.36 -21.75
C ASP A 113 -0.32 -8.97 -22.36
N ALA A 114 -0.80 -8.01 -21.56
CA ALA A 114 -1.14 -6.66 -22.03
C ALA A 114 0.09 -5.80 -22.36
N GLY A 115 1.31 -6.32 -22.18
CA GLY A 115 2.56 -5.62 -22.51
C GLY A 115 2.81 -4.35 -21.68
N ALA A 116 2.09 -4.16 -20.57
CA ALA A 116 2.30 -3.04 -19.66
C ALA A 116 3.73 -3.08 -19.11
N ARG A 117 4.52 -2.04 -19.40
CA ARG A 117 5.87 -1.88 -18.87
C ARG A 117 5.90 -0.76 -17.85
N PHE A 118 6.33 -1.10 -16.64
CA PHE A 118 6.67 -0.10 -15.62
C PHE A 118 8.05 0.46 -15.96
N HIS A 119 8.10 1.76 -16.20
CA HIS A 119 9.35 2.48 -16.38
C HIS A 119 9.64 3.18 -15.07
N ASN A 120 10.85 3.03 -14.54
CA ASN A 120 11.35 3.99 -13.56
C ASN A 120 11.33 5.37 -14.23
N LEU A 121 10.99 6.40 -13.47
CA LEU A 121 11.12 7.78 -13.94
C LEU A 121 12.57 8.20 -13.67
N PRO A 122 13.52 8.07 -14.64
CA PRO A 122 14.87 8.54 -14.40
C PRO A 122 14.82 10.05 -14.12
N GLU A 123 15.46 10.48 -13.04
CA GLU A 123 15.58 11.90 -12.75
C GLU A 123 16.25 12.58 -13.95
N ARG A 124 15.58 13.62 -14.47
CA ARG A 124 16.13 14.37 -15.60
C ARG A 124 17.27 15.25 -15.05
N PRO A 125 18.50 15.15 -15.56
CA PRO A 125 19.60 15.97 -15.07
C PRO A 125 19.24 17.45 -15.20
N VAL A 126 19.33 18.18 -14.08
CA VAL A 126 19.12 19.63 -14.07
C VAL A 126 20.24 20.28 -14.87
N ASN A 127 19.94 20.71 -16.09
CA ASN A 127 20.91 21.40 -16.92
C ASN A 127 21.08 22.80 -16.34
N ASN A 128 22.20 23.06 -15.65
CA ASN A 128 22.56 24.35 -15.04
C ASN A 128 22.96 25.40 -16.11
N GLY A 129 22.28 25.39 -17.26
CA GLY A 129 22.37 26.41 -18.28
C GLY A 129 21.75 27.68 -17.75
N ARG A 130 22.59 28.54 -17.16
CA ARG A 130 22.29 29.96 -16.93
C ARG A 130 21.76 30.53 -18.24
N VAL A 131 20.43 30.70 -18.34
CA VAL A 131 19.84 31.62 -19.30
C VAL A 131 20.26 33.01 -18.80
N GLY A 132 21.25 33.59 -19.48
CA GLY A 132 21.66 34.97 -19.25
C GLY A 132 20.45 35.89 -19.36
N ARG A 133 20.43 36.90 -18.49
CA ARG A 133 19.62 38.10 -18.70
C ARG A 133 20.02 38.79 -19.99
#